data_AF-A0A9Q3KFH6-F1
#
_entry.id   AF-A0A9Q3KFH6-F1
#
_cell.length_a   1.000
_cell.length_b   1.000
_cell.length_c   1.000
_cell.angle_alpha   90.00
_cell.angle_beta   90.00
_cell.angle_gamma   90.00
#
_symmetry.space_group_name_H-M   'P 1'
#
loop_
_entity.id
_entity.type
_entity.pdbx_description
1 polymer ?
#
loop_
_entity_poly.entity_id
_entity_poly.type
_entity_poly.pdbx_seq_one_letter_code
_entity_poly.pdbx_strand_id
1 'polypeptide(L)'
;MIFTRNDIEPQTVQFGEESIRSTTAVKWLGIHLNPQLTYKQHISNLNNKANLTLAQINRISTKYFVLHTANTRLLIKTTLYHRLLYGGSLWINERNKGKIGNMLTLINNKAAQLVMGVQKSTPLAFLKRDSGLGSLLKKHITQTHKMVMKLMSKEEEHPGMRIAHQEIREIQHQYNSEIHLLINRQSLCRKLLVHPQRIRNYPVPR
;
A
#
# COMPACT_ATOMS: atom_id res chain seq x y z
N MET A 1 -37.32 17.30 -5.80
CA MET A 1 -36.63 16.00 -5.91
C MET A 1 -36.33 15.53 -4.50
N ILE A 2 -37.05 14.52 -3.99
CA ILE A 2 -36.93 14.05 -2.61
C ILE A 2 -36.11 12.76 -2.62
N PHE A 3 -34.88 12.81 -2.09
CA PHE A 3 -34.07 11.61 -1.88
C PHE A 3 -34.47 10.99 -0.54
N THR A 4 -35.39 10.04 -0.53
CA THR A 4 -35.67 9.20 0.64
C THR A 4 -34.48 8.27 0.87
N ARG A 5 -33.76 8.49 1.98
CA ARG A 5 -32.89 7.46 2.55
C ARG A 5 -33.80 6.39 3.16
N ASN A 6 -34.17 5.39 2.36
CA ASN A 6 -34.70 4.15 2.94
C ASN A 6 -33.53 3.47 3.64
N ASP A 7 -33.53 3.52 4.96
CA ASP A 7 -32.71 2.64 5.78
C ASP A 7 -33.26 1.23 5.57
N ILE A 8 -32.68 0.51 4.61
CA ILE A 8 -32.97 -0.89 4.36
C ILE A 8 -32.51 -1.63 5.61
N GLU A 9 -33.46 -2.15 6.40
CA GLU A 9 -33.15 -3.00 7.54
C GLU A 9 -32.24 -4.15 7.07
N PRO A 10 -31.19 -4.48 7.85
CA PRO A 10 -30.21 -5.47 7.43
C PRO A 10 -30.89 -6.82 7.26
N GLN A 11 -31.16 -7.18 6.01
CA GLN A 11 -31.76 -8.47 5.66
C GLN A 11 -30.88 -9.60 6.20
N THR A 12 -31.52 -10.54 6.89
CA THR A 12 -30.86 -11.74 7.40
C THR A 12 -31.12 -12.86 6.41
N VAL A 13 -30.06 -13.42 5.84
CA VAL A 13 -30.12 -14.53 4.88
C VAL A 13 -29.72 -15.80 5.61
N GLN A 14 -30.50 -16.86 5.45
CA GLN A 14 -30.16 -18.17 6.01
C GLN A 14 -29.18 -18.87 5.05
N PHE A 15 -28.03 -19.30 5.56
CA PHE A 15 -27.04 -20.06 4.83
C PHE A 15 -26.79 -21.38 5.58
N GLY A 16 -27.49 -22.44 5.17
CA GLY A 16 -27.53 -23.69 5.93
C GLY A 16 -28.22 -23.47 7.27
N GLU A 17 -27.51 -23.77 8.37
CA GLU A 17 -27.98 -23.56 9.75
C GLU A 17 -27.61 -22.17 10.31
N GLU A 18 -26.81 -21.39 9.59
CA GLU A 18 -26.33 -20.09 10.06
C GLU A 18 -27.14 -18.93 9.47
N SER A 19 -27.56 -18.01 10.34
CA SER A 19 -28.21 -16.76 9.93
C SER A 19 -27.17 -15.66 9.71
N ILE A 20 -26.98 -15.25 8.45
CA ILE A 20 -26.01 -14.23 8.06
C ILE A 20 -26.73 -12.88 7.98
N ARG A 21 -26.32 -11.93 8.82
CA ARG A 21 -26.82 -10.55 8.78
C ARG A 21 -26.10 -9.74 7.70
N SER A 22 -26.87 -9.07 6.84
CA SER A 22 -26.32 -8.08 5.91
C SER A 22 -25.57 -6.99 6.69
N THR A 23 -24.29 -6.82 6.36
CA THR A 23 -23.42 -5.82 6.99
C THR A 23 -22.84 -4.90 5.93
N THR A 24 -22.67 -3.62 6.25
CA THR A 24 -22.14 -2.60 5.33
C THR A 24 -20.68 -2.83 4.93
N ALA A 25 -19.93 -3.58 5.74
CA ALA A 25 -18.56 -3.98 5.48
C ALA A 25 -18.27 -5.36 6.06
N VAL A 26 -17.60 -6.21 5.29
CA VAL A 26 -17.19 -7.56 5.72
C VAL A 26 -15.67 -7.58 5.87
N LYS A 27 -15.18 -8.16 6.97
CA LYS A 27 -13.74 -8.33 7.20
C LYS A 27 -13.27 -9.65 6.59
N TRP A 28 -12.40 -9.57 5.59
CA TRP A 28 -11.79 -10.74 4.95
C TRP A 28 -10.27 -10.64 5.00
N LEU A 29 -9.60 -11.66 5.55
CA LEU A 29 -8.13 -11.72 5.71
C LEU A 29 -7.52 -10.47 6.36
N GLY A 30 -8.28 -9.78 7.23
CA GLY A 30 -7.86 -8.55 7.90
C GLY A 30 -8.21 -7.23 7.18
N ILE A 31 -8.72 -7.30 5.94
CA ILE A 31 -9.15 -6.16 5.12
C ILE A 31 -10.66 -6.00 5.23
N HIS A 32 -11.16 -4.76 5.27
CA HIS A 32 -12.62 -4.51 5.32
C HIS A 32 -13.11 -4.18 3.91
N LEU A 33 -13.94 -5.07 3.38
CA LEU A 33 -14.54 -4.97 2.05
C LEU A 33 -15.92 -4.34 2.18
N ASN A 34 -16.16 -3.26 1.44
CA ASN A 34 -17.48 -2.66 1.31
C ASN A 34 -18.05 -3.05 -0.06
N PRO A 35 -19.38 -3.13 -0.25
CA PRO A 35 -19.98 -3.50 -1.54
C PRO A 35 -19.47 -2.65 -2.72
N GLN A 36 -19.22 -1.36 -2.47
CA GLN A 36 -18.70 -0.43 -3.48
C GLN A 36 -17.17 -0.46 -3.66
N LEU A 37 -16.46 -1.33 -2.92
CA LEU A 37 -14.99 -1.43 -2.90
C LEU A 37 -14.29 -0.07 -2.73
N THR A 38 -14.90 0.81 -1.92
CA THR A 38 -14.34 2.13 -1.60
C THR A 38 -13.33 2.08 -0.46
N TYR A 39 -13.34 1.00 0.33
CA TYR A 39 -12.43 0.75 1.45
C TYR A 39 -12.37 1.84 2.52
N LYS A 40 -13.40 2.69 2.63
CA LYS A 40 -13.40 3.84 3.57
C LYS A 40 -13.16 3.42 5.01
N GLN A 41 -13.88 2.40 5.48
CA GLN A 41 -13.73 1.86 6.83
C GLN A 41 -12.34 1.25 7.03
N HIS A 42 -11.83 0.54 6.02
CA HIS A 42 -10.48 -0.02 6.07
C HIS A 42 -9.40 1.07 6.20
N ILE A 43 -9.48 2.13 5.39
CA ILE A 43 -8.54 3.25 5.39
C ILE A 43 -8.57 4.01 6.74
N SER A 44 -9.76 4.23 7.29
CA SER A 44 -9.92 4.86 8.62
C SER A 44 -9.26 4.00 9.71
N ASN A 45 -9.54 2.71 9.72
CA ASN A 45 -8.95 1.75 10.65
C ASN A 45 -7.43 1.67 10.51
N LEU A 46 -6.91 1.72 9.27
CA LEU A 46 -5.48 1.77 8.98
C LEU A 46 -4.83 3.04 9.54
N ASN A 47 -5.45 4.21 9.36
CA ASN A 47 -4.94 5.47 9.92
C ASN A 47 -4.87 5.42 11.45
N ASN A 48 -5.92 4.92 12.10
CA ASN A 48 -5.95 4.78 13.56
C ASN A 48 -4.85 3.83 14.04
N LYS A 49 -4.71 2.66 13.40
CA LYS A 49 -3.64 1.70 13.68
C LYS A 49 -2.25 2.32 13.48
N ALA A 50 -2.06 3.13 12.44
CA ALA A 50 -0.79 3.79 12.17
C ALA A 50 -0.44 4.81 13.25
N ASN A 51 -1.38 5.68 13.65
CA ASN A 51 -1.16 6.66 14.71
C ASN A 51 -0.90 5.98 16.07
N LEU A 52 -1.61 4.89 16.39
CA LEU A 52 -1.34 4.09 17.60
C LEU A 52 0.05 3.47 17.56
N THR A 53 0.47 2.92 16.41
CA THR A 53 1.81 2.35 16.24
C THR A 53 2.88 3.43 16.44
N LEU A 54 2.70 4.60 15.84
CA LEU A 54 3.62 5.73 16.02
C LEU A 54 3.67 6.20 17.47
N ALA A 55 2.53 6.26 18.17
CA ALA A 55 2.49 6.61 19.59
C ALA A 55 3.23 5.59 20.47
N GLN A 56 3.08 4.29 20.17
CA GLN A 56 3.82 3.22 20.84
C GLN A 56 5.32 3.33 20.61
N ILE A 57 5.75 3.51 19.36
CA ILE A 57 7.16 3.71 19.01
C ILE A 57 7.71 4.97 19.70
N ASN A 58 6.94 6.07 19.73
CA ASN A 58 7.35 7.30 20.39
C ASN A 58 7.56 7.09 21.89
N ARG A 59 6.62 6.39 22.56
CA ARG A 59 6.73 6.05 23.97
C ARG A 59 7.99 5.23 24.26
N ILE A 60 8.31 4.26 23.40
CA ILE A 60 9.54 3.46 23.53
C ILE A 60 10.77 4.34 23.31
N SER A 61 10.76 5.18 22.26
CA SER A 61 11.88 6.07 21.92
C SER A 61 12.20 7.10 23.01
N THR A 62 11.18 7.65 23.67
CA THR A 62 11.34 8.64 24.74
C THR A 62 11.69 8.00 26.09
N LYS A 63 11.10 6.84 26.43
CA LYS A 63 11.27 6.22 27.76
C LYS A 63 12.66 5.61 27.97
N TYR A 64 13.28 5.07 26.92
CA TYR A 64 14.53 4.30 27.04
C TYR A 64 15.80 5.10 26.72
N PHE A 65 15.80 6.42 26.91
CA PHE A 65 16.93 7.32 26.57
C PHE A 65 17.43 7.12 25.13
N VAL A 66 16.76 7.80 24.19
CA VAL A 66 17.22 8.06 22.81
C VAL A 66 17.67 6.80 22.07
N LEU A 67 16.70 5.97 21.67
CA LEU A 67 16.92 4.97 20.64
C LEU A 67 17.62 5.63 19.44
N HIS A 68 18.79 5.11 19.07
CA HIS A 68 19.56 5.62 17.95
C HIS A 68 18.67 5.70 16.69
N THR A 69 18.83 6.76 15.91
CA THR A 69 17.99 7.05 14.73
C THR A 69 17.87 5.84 13.78
N ALA A 70 18.94 5.05 13.65
CA ALA A 70 18.94 3.82 12.86
C ALA A 70 17.97 2.74 13.40
N ASN A 71 17.91 2.56 14.72
CA ASN A 71 17.05 1.56 15.36
C ASN A 71 15.58 1.99 15.28
N THR A 72 15.29 3.27 15.52
CA THR A 72 13.95 3.83 15.36
C THR A 72 13.46 3.69 13.91
N ARG A 73 14.34 3.96 12.95
CA ARG A 73 14.06 3.76 11.52
C ARG A 73 13.80 2.29 11.19
N LEU A 74 14.59 1.36 11.75
CA LEU A 74 14.37 -0.07 11.59
C LEU A 74 13.01 -0.50 12.16
N LEU A 75 12.66 -0.02 13.35
CA LEU A 75 11.40 -0.32 14.01
C LEU A 75 10.20 0.17 13.18
N ILE A 76 10.27 1.39 12.64
CA ILE A 76 9.24 1.91 11.73
C ILE A 76 9.13 1.05 10.45
N LYS A 77 10.26 0.68 9.84
CA LYS A 77 10.26 -0.13 8.61
C LYS A 77 9.72 -1.53 8.83
N THR A 78 9.93 -2.13 10.00
CA THR A 78 9.53 -3.51 10.32
C THR A 78 8.11 -3.61 10.87
N THR A 79 7.61 -2.58 11.55
CA THR A 79 6.27 -2.61 12.16
C THR A 79 5.25 -1.82 11.34
N LEU A 80 5.44 -0.51 11.22
CA LEU A 80 4.48 0.41 10.60
C LEU A 80 4.28 0.11 9.12
N TYR A 81 5.37 -0.09 8.37
CA TYR A 81 5.29 -0.28 6.92
C TYR A 81 4.59 -1.58 6.57
N HIS A 82 4.86 -2.67 7.28
CA HIS A 82 4.21 -3.96 7.06
C HIS A 82 2.71 -3.89 7.40
N ARG A 83 2.36 -3.20 8.49
CA ARG A 83 0.96 -3.01 8.89
C ARG A 83 0.18 -2.15 7.90
N LEU A 84 0.82 -1.13 7.32
CA LEU A 84 0.20 -0.22 6.37
C LEU A 84 0.08 -0.79 4.97
N LEU A 85 1.09 -1.52 4.49
CA LEU A 85 1.17 -1.99 3.11
C LEU A 85 0.56 -3.37 2.90
N TYR A 86 0.15 -4.05 3.98
CA TYR A 86 -0.53 -5.34 3.89
C TYR A 86 -1.76 -5.25 2.98
N GLY A 87 -1.81 -6.15 1.99
CA GLY A 87 -2.89 -6.20 1.01
C GLY A 87 -3.04 -4.94 0.16
N GLY A 88 -2.01 -4.08 0.07
CA GLY A 88 -2.07 -2.81 -0.65
C GLY A 88 -2.59 -2.93 -2.07
N SER A 89 -2.29 -4.03 -2.76
CA SER A 89 -2.71 -4.27 -4.14
C SER A 89 -4.22 -4.44 -4.30
N LEU A 90 -4.95 -4.72 -3.20
CA LEU A 90 -6.39 -4.93 -3.20
C LEU A 90 -7.16 -3.64 -2.90
N TRP A 91 -6.70 -2.84 -1.94
CA TRP A 91 -7.43 -1.67 -1.45
C TRP A 91 -6.91 -0.34 -2.00
N ILE A 92 -5.74 -0.31 -2.66
CA ILE A 92 -5.25 0.85 -3.40
C ILE A 92 -5.72 0.72 -4.85
N ASN A 93 -6.60 1.64 -5.24
CA ASN A 93 -7.23 1.72 -6.54
C ASN A 93 -7.04 3.12 -7.11
N GLU A 94 -7.16 3.30 -8.42
CA GLU A 94 -6.98 4.63 -9.05
C GLU A 94 -7.92 5.70 -8.49
N ARG A 95 -9.15 5.32 -8.13
CA ARG A 95 -10.15 6.22 -7.55
C ARG A 95 -9.75 6.77 -6.18
N ASN A 96 -8.98 6.02 -5.39
CA ASN A 96 -8.62 6.38 -4.02
C ASN A 96 -7.13 6.70 -3.83
N LYS A 97 -6.29 6.45 -4.84
CA LYS A 97 -4.84 6.65 -4.86
C LYS A 97 -4.40 8.04 -4.39
N GLY A 98 -5.06 9.11 -4.84
CA GLY A 98 -4.72 10.47 -4.41
C GLY A 98 -4.95 10.68 -2.91
N LYS A 99 -6.10 10.24 -2.38
CA LYS A 99 -6.44 10.35 -0.95
C LYS A 99 -5.51 9.50 -0.08
N ILE A 100 -5.25 8.27 -0.51
CA ILE A 100 -4.34 7.35 0.18
C ILE A 100 -2.90 7.87 0.13
N GLY A 101 -2.44 8.38 -1.01
CA GLY A 101 -1.12 8.97 -1.17
C GLY A 101 -0.88 10.11 -0.19
N ASN A 102 -1.88 10.99 0.00
CA ASN A 102 -1.82 12.06 0.99
C ASN A 102 -1.76 11.52 2.43
N MET A 103 -2.61 10.54 2.76
CA MET A 103 -2.64 9.90 4.08
C MET A 103 -1.32 9.19 4.40
N LEU A 104 -0.77 8.40 3.47
CA LEU A 104 0.53 7.74 3.62
C LEU A 104 1.67 8.76 3.73
N THR A 105 1.61 9.88 2.99
CA THR A 105 2.59 10.96 3.09
C THR A 105 2.56 11.62 4.47
N LEU A 106 1.37 11.91 5.00
CA LEU A 106 1.21 12.47 6.35
C LEU A 106 1.79 11.53 7.41
N ILE A 107 1.47 10.24 7.32
CA ILE A 107 2.00 9.23 8.25
C ILE A 107 3.52 9.11 8.12
N ASN A 108 4.06 9.12 6.89
CA ASN A 108 5.50 9.04 6.66
C ASN A 108 6.24 10.27 7.20
N ASN A 109 5.63 11.46 7.11
CA ASN A 109 6.20 12.69 7.69
C ASN A 109 6.25 12.61 9.22
N LYS A 110 5.19 12.13 9.87
CA LYS A 110 5.18 11.89 11.33
C LYS A 110 6.23 10.85 11.72
N ALA A 111 6.36 9.78 10.93
CA ALA A 111 7.37 8.76 11.14
C ALA A 111 8.79 9.34 11.00
N ALA A 112 9.03 10.20 10.00
CA ALA A 112 10.31 10.88 9.79
C ALA A 112 10.68 11.79 10.97
N GLN A 113 9.71 12.56 11.49
CA GLN A 113 9.91 13.37 12.69
C GLN A 113 10.34 12.52 13.89
N LEU A 114 9.68 11.37 14.07
CA LEU A 114 9.99 10.43 15.14
C LEU A 114 11.39 9.83 14.97
N VAL A 115 11.77 9.40 13.77
CA VAL A 115 13.13 8.87 13.49
C VAL A 115 14.20 9.89 13.84
N MET A 116 13.98 11.16 13.50
CA MET A 116 14.96 12.22 13.69
C MET A 116 14.91 12.84 15.09
N GLY A 117 13.87 12.57 15.88
CA GLY A 117 13.65 13.19 17.19
C GLY A 117 13.40 14.69 17.12
N VAL A 118 12.90 15.21 15.99
CA VAL A 118 12.73 16.64 15.75
C VAL A 118 11.31 17.13 16.06
N GLN A 119 11.19 18.44 16.23
CA GLN A 119 9.92 19.09 16.53
C GLN A 119 8.94 19.05 15.36
N LYS A 120 7.64 19.25 15.66
CA LYS A 120 6.57 19.27 14.65
C LYS A 120 6.72 20.42 13.64
N SER A 121 7.37 21.52 14.05
CA SER A 121 7.63 22.71 13.24
C SER A 121 8.76 22.55 12.22
N THR A 122 9.52 21.45 12.29
CA THR A 122 10.67 21.23 11.41
C THR A 122 10.24 21.18 9.92
N PRO A 123 10.94 21.90 9.02
CA PRO A 123 10.60 21.92 7.60
C PRO A 123 10.56 20.53 6.96
N LEU A 124 9.53 20.28 6.15
CA LEU A 124 9.32 18.98 5.50
C LEU A 124 10.45 18.56 4.54
N ALA A 125 11.12 19.54 3.92
CA ALA A 125 12.24 19.28 3.01
C ALA A 125 13.40 18.58 3.74
N PHE A 126 13.71 19.04 4.95
CA PHE A 126 14.75 18.46 5.81
C PHE A 126 14.40 17.02 6.21
N LEU A 127 13.16 16.78 6.64
CA LEU A 127 12.68 15.45 7.02
C LEU A 127 12.81 14.43 5.88
N LYS A 128 12.45 14.82 4.65
CA LYS A 128 12.51 13.92 3.49
C LYS A 128 13.94 13.57 3.09
N ARG A 129 14.87 14.51 3.25
CA ARG A 129 16.28 14.30 2.92
C ARG A 129 16.97 13.39 3.93
N ASP A 130 16.76 13.65 5.23
CA ASP A 130 17.64 13.11 6.28
C ASP A 130 17.04 11.93 7.06
N SER A 131 15.72 11.70 7.01
CA SER A 131 15.09 10.60 7.76
C SER A 131 15.46 9.19 7.27
N GLY A 132 15.96 9.05 6.03
CA GLY A 132 16.24 7.74 5.42
C GLY A 132 14.99 6.87 5.21
N LEU A 133 13.80 7.48 5.25
CA LEU A 133 12.52 6.84 4.98
C LEU A 133 12.09 7.09 3.52
N GLY A 134 11.87 6.01 2.78
CA GLY A 134 11.34 6.09 1.42
C GLY A 134 9.84 6.43 1.41
N SER A 135 9.32 6.83 0.25
CA SER A 135 7.88 6.99 0.07
C SER A 135 7.17 5.63 0.22
N LEU A 136 6.19 5.57 1.13
CA LEU A 136 5.34 4.39 1.33
C LEU A 136 4.61 3.97 0.04
N LEU A 137 4.12 4.94 -0.73
CA LEU A 137 3.46 4.67 -2.01
C LEU A 137 4.42 4.06 -3.03
N LYS A 138 5.65 4.57 -3.13
CA LYS A 138 6.68 3.96 -4.00
C LYS A 138 7.00 2.53 -3.56
N LYS A 139 7.08 2.28 -2.24
CA LYS A 139 7.32 0.94 -1.69
C LYS A 139 6.17 -0.01 -2.01
N HIS A 140 4.93 0.46 -1.91
CA HIS A 140 3.75 -0.29 -2.33
C HIS A 140 3.86 -0.73 -3.79
N ILE A 141 4.05 0.23 -4.70
CA ILE A 141 4.16 -0.04 -6.15
C ILE A 141 5.27 -1.06 -6.42
N THR A 142 6.42 -0.90 -5.78
CA THR A 142 7.55 -1.84 -5.92
C THR A 142 7.21 -3.24 -5.44
N GLN A 143 6.50 -3.37 -4.31
CA GLN A 143 6.08 -4.67 -3.76
C GLN A 143 5.04 -5.35 -4.66
N THR A 144 4.05 -4.60 -5.15
CA THR A 144 3.06 -5.10 -6.11
C THR A 144 3.74 -5.58 -7.38
N HIS A 145 4.67 -4.78 -7.94
CA HIS A 145 5.42 -5.18 -9.12
C HIS A 145 6.23 -6.46 -8.90
N LYS A 146 6.96 -6.56 -7.78
CA LYS A 146 7.70 -7.79 -7.43
C LYS A 146 6.80 -9.00 -7.27
N MET A 147 5.61 -8.83 -6.69
CA MET A 147 4.63 -9.90 -6.55
C MET A 147 4.16 -10.38 -7.91
N VAL A 148 3.79 -9.46 -8.81
CA VAL A 148 3.36 -9.78 -10.18
C VAL A 148 4.47 -10.49 -10.94
N MET A 149 5.69 -9.95 -10.94
CA MET A 149 6.83 -10.59 -11.61
C MET A 149 7.10 -11.99 -11.06
N LYS A 150 7.04 -12.16 -9.72
CA LYS A 150 7.19 -13.47 -9.10
C LYS A 150 6.09 -14.44 -9.50
N LEU A 151 4.86 -13.98 -9.69
CA LEU A 151 3.78 -14.80 -10.22
C LEU A 151 4.12 -15.22 -11.66
N MET A 152 4.46 -14.27 -12.53
CA MET A 152 4.78 -14.50 -13.95
C MET A 152 5.99 -15.41 -14.19
N SER A 153 6.92 -15.51 -13.24
CA SER A 153 8.09 -16.39 -13.34
C SER A 153 7.86 -17.81 -12.82
N LYS A 154 6.67 -18.15 -12.31
CA LYS A 154 6.36 -19.52 -11.87
C LYS A 154 5.97 -20.43 -13.04
N GLU A 155 6.11 -21.73 -12.81
CA GLU A 155 5.66 -22.79 -13.72
C GLU A 155 4.16 -22.66 -14.07
N GLU A 156 3.81 -23.05 -15.29
CA GLU A 156 2.50 -22.82 -15.92
C GLU A 156 1.32 -23.47 -15.16
N GLU A 157 1.59 -24.53 -14.38
CA GLU A 157 0.56 -25.25 -13.61
C GLU A 157 0.14 -24.53 -12.32
N HIS A 158 0.85 -23.48 -11.90
CA HIS A 158 0.51 -22.80 -10.66
C HIS A 158 -0.84 -22.06 -10.77
N PRO A 159 -1.79 -22.23 -9.82
CA PRO A 159 -3.13 -21.64 -9.92
C PRO A 159 -3.10 -20.11 -10.03
N GLY A 160 -2.11 -19.46 -9.43
CA GLY A 160 -1.89 -18.01 -9.55
C GLY A 160 -1.48 -17.54 -10.95
N MET A 161 -0.86 -18.41 -11.77
CA MET A 161 -0.54 -18.08 -13.16
C MET A 161 -1.78 -18.09 -14.03
N ARG A 162 -2.68 -19.05 -13.83
CA ARG A 162 -3.97 -19.08 -14.52
C ARG A 162 -4.79 -17.81 -14.24
N ILE A 163 -4.85 -17.39 -12.98
CA ILE A 163 -5.54 -16.15 -12.58
C ILE A 163 -4.88 -14.93 -13.22
N ALA A 164 -3.54 -14.82 -13.16
CA ALA A 164 -2.83 -13.69 -13.75
C ALA A 164 -3.00 -13.64 -15.28
N HIS A 165 -2.92 -14.77 -15.98
CA HIS A 165 -3.16 -14.84 -17.42
C HIS A 165 -4.61 -14.48 -17.78
N GLN A 166 -5.58 -14.87 -16.98
CA GLN A 166 -6.98 -14.48 -17.16
C GLN A 166 -7.15 -12.97 -17.02
N GLU A 167 -6.61 -12.37 -15.95
CA GLU A 167 -6.64 -10.91 -15.74
C GLU A 167 -5.88 -10.13 -16.83
N ILE A 168 -4.82 -10.70 -17.42
CA ILE A 168 -4.04 -10.07 -18.50
C ILE A 168 -4.77 -10.17 -19.84
N ARG A 169 -5.48 -11.28 -20.10
CA ARG A 169 -6.17 -11.56 -21.37
C ARG A 169 -7.55 -10.90 -21.44
N GLU A 170 -8.26 -10.79 -20.33
CA GLU A 170 -9.58 -10.13 -20.26
C GLU A 170 -9.41 -8.60 -20.23
N ILE A 171 -9.30 -8.00 -21.43
CA ILE A 171 -9.00 -6.57 -21.66
C ILE A 171 -10.11 -5.59 -21.19
N GLN A 172 -11.19 -6.05 -20.53
CA GLN A 172 -12.27 -5.16 -20.09
C GLN A 172 -12.72 -5.45 -18.66
N HIS A 173 -11.95 -5.00 -17.68
CA HIS A 173 -12.46 -4.88 -16.32
C HIS A 173 -13.06 -3.49 -16.10
N GLN A 174 -14.29 -3.44 -15.57
CA GLN A 174 -14.97 -2.21 -15.15
C GLN A 174 -14.24 -1.48 -13.99
N TYR A 175 -13.25 -2.12 -13.39
CA TYR A 175 -12.42 -1.61 -12.29
C TYR A 175 -10.93 -1.89 -12.57
N ASN A 176 -10.16 -0.84 -12.88
CA ASN A 176 -8.72 -0.95 -13.06
C ASN A 176 -8.01 -1.12 -11.71
N SER A 177 -7.47 -2.31 -11.46
CA SER A 177 -6.55 -2.57 -10.35
C SER A 177 -5.17 -1.95 -10.63
N GLU A 178 -4.38 -1.67 -9.59
CA GLU A 178 -2.98 -1.20 -9.74
C GLU A 178 -2.12 -2.18 -10.57
N ILE A 179 -2.46 -3.47 -10.55
CA ILE A 179 -1.80 -4.52 -11.34
C ILE A 179 -1.99 -4.26 -12.84
N HIS A 180 -3.20 -3.90 -13.26
CA HIS A 180 -3.54 -3.61 -14.66
C HIS A 180 -2.74 -2.42 -15.22
N LEU A 181 -2.48 -1.40 -14.40
CA LEU A 181 -1.71 -0.23 -14.81
C LEU A 181 -0.21 -0.48 -14.91
N LEU A 182 0.33 -1.37 -14.06
CA LEU A 182 1.72 -1.78 -14.13
C LEU A 182 2.00 -2.64 -15.37
N ILE A 183 0.97 -3.28 -15.93
CA ILE A 183 1.05 -4.16 -17.10
C ILE A 183 0.86 -3.40 -18.42
N ASN A 184 0.33 -2.16 -18.41
CA ASN A 184 0.13 -1.39 -19.65
C ASN A 184 1.46 -1.14 -20.38
N ARG A 185 1.67 -1.97 -21.41
CA ARG A 185 2.91 -2.32 -22.11
C ARG A 185 3.67 -1.16 -22.76
N GLN A 186 3.08 0.02 -22.88
CA GLN A 186 3.74 1.15 -23.54
C GLN A 186 4.76 1.89 -22.65
N SER A 187 4.64 1.79 -21.32
CA SER A 187 5.52 2.53 -20.39
C SER A 187 6.82 1.78 -20.04
N LEU A 188 6.80 0.44 -20.06
CA LEU A 188 7.99 -0.41 -19.86
C LEU A 188 8.90 -0.39 -21.10
N CYS A 189 8.34 -0.48 -22.30
CA CYS A 189 9.14 -0.47 -23.54
C CYS A 189 9.77 0.90 -23.83
N ARG A 190 9.08 2.03 -23.55
CA ARG A 190 9.65 3.37 -23.81
C ARG A 190 10.82 3.75 -22.90
N LYS A 191 10.88 3.23 -21.67
CA LYS A 191 12.01 3.51 -20.76
C LYS A 191 13.21 2.59 -21.00
N LEU A 192 13.00 1.41 -21.59
CA LEU A 192 14.08 0.48 -21.90
C LEU A 192 14.64 0.64 -23.32
N LEU A 193 13.89 1.23 -24.25
CA LEU A 193 14.31 1.41 -25.65
C LEU A 193 14.91 2.81 -25.98
N VAL A 194 15.06 3.71 -25.00
CA VAL A 194 15.68 5.04 -25.23
C VAL A 194 17.19 5.07 -24.92
N HIS A 195 17.80 3.94 -24.56
CA HIS A 195 19.27 3.83 -24.54
C HIS A 195 19.80 2.48 -25.05
N PRO A 196 19.85 2.27 -26.37
CA PRO A 196 20.98 1.57 -26.97
C PRO A 196 22.10 2.60 -27.22
N GLN A 197 23.37 2.19 -27.11
CA GLN A 197 24.59 3.00 -27.29
C GLN A 197 25.15 3.71 -26.03
N ARG A 198 25.67 2.92 -25.06
CA ARG A 198 26.94 3.28 -24.37
C ARG A 198 27.55 2.06 -23.67
N ILE A 199 28.11 1.15 -24.45
CA ILE A 199 29.22 0.33 -23.99
C ILE A 199 30.45 1.23 -24.11
N ARG A 200 30.93 1.79 -22.99
CA ARG A 200 32.29 2.35 -22.90
C ARG A 200 33.04 1.63 -21.80
N ASN A 201 34.05 0.92 -22.26
CA ASN A 201 35.17 0.31 -21.56
C ASN A 201 35.63 1.14 -20.34
N TYR A 202 35.77 0.48 -19.19
CA TYR A 202 36.59 0.97 -18.08
C TYR A 202 37.87 0.12 -18.01
N PRO A 203 39.05 0.72 -17.79
CA PRO A 203 40.31 -0.01 -17.71
C PRO A 203 40.46 -0.72 -16.37
N VAL A 204 41.06 -1.90 -16.40
CA VAL A 204 41.47 -2.67 -15.22
C VAL A 204 42.74 -2.01 -14.63
N PRO A 205 42.77 -1.66 -13.34
CA PRO A 205 44.00 -1.21 -12.70
C PRO A 205 44.94 -2.40 -12.46
N ARG A 206 46.22 -2.23 -12.80
CA ARG A 206 47.32 -3.11 -12.42
C ARG A 206 47.62 -3.00 -10.93
#